data_AF-A0A937VQE4-F1
#
_entry.id   AF-A0A937VQE4-F1
#
_cell.length_a   1.000
_cell.length_b   1.000
_cell.length_c   1.000
_cell.angle_alpha   90.00
_cell.angle_beta   90.00
_cell.angle_gamma   90.00
#
_symmetry.space_group_name_H-M   'P 1'
#
loop_
_entity.id
_entity.type
_entity.pdbx_description
1 polymer ?
#
loop_
_entity_poly.entity_id
_entity_poly.type
_entity_poly.pdbx_seq_one_letter_code
_entity_poly.pdbx_strand_id
1 'polypeptide(L)'
;MLSIEDILYQVTRPARYTGGEWNSIVKDWDKTPIRVALAFPDTYEVGMSNLALPILYRILNGQPDVLAERVYAPWVDMESMLRQHNLPLFSLETKRPLADFDIVGFSLGYELTYTNVLNMLDMARIPVFGSQRDSSHPLIIAGGSCVLNPEPMADFIDLFLIGEAEEAILKFLDVFREYRGDRGRLLRQAARLSGIYVPSLYQVKYHKDGTLASFNPKASEAKPVIERQMVARLPRPVTNPVVPYVEVVHDRGAIEIQRGCTRGCRFCQAGMIYRPVRELEHDEVVEAAEALVRNCGYNEISLVSLSSGDFHDIDKLVSRMAGPCLRDNLMLSLPSLRLDTSSIKLIESLPWRRKTTLT
;
A
#
# COMPACT_ATOMS: atom_id res chain seq x y z
N MET A 1 22.82 11.01 22.71
CA MET A 1 22.81 10.78 21.25
C MET A 1 21.66 11.63 20.72
N LEU A 2 21.88 12.40 19.67
CA LEU A 2 20.86 13.32 19.13
C LEU A 2 19.68 12.47 18.62
N SER A 3 18.45 12.80 19.03
CA SER A 3 17.25 12.06 18.61
C SER A 3 16.50 12.78 17.50
N ILE A 4 15.48 12.14 16.93
CA ILE A 4 14.63 12.77 15.90
C ILE A 4 13.92 13.99 16.48
N GLU A 5 13.48 13.92 17.74
CA GLU A 5 12.82 15.01 18.44
C GLU A 5 13.67 16.28 18.50
N ASP A 6 15.00 16.14 18.56
CA ASP A 6 15.97 17.25 18.59
C ASP A 6 16.11 17.98 17.24
N ILE A 7 15.54 17.46 16.15
CA ILE A 7 15.61 18.07 14.82
C ILE A 7 14.26 18.47 14.24
N LEU A 8 13.14 18.10 14.88
CA LEU A 8 11.80 18.38 14.36
C LEU A 8 11.52 19.89 14.19
N TYR A 9 12.03 20.73 15.09
CA TYR A 9 11.83 22.19 14.98
C TYR A 9 12.59 22.84 13.82
N GLN A 10 13.46 22.08 13.14
CA GLN A 10 14.28 22.56 12.02
C GLN A 10 13.67 22.23 10.64
N VAL A 11 12.52 21.55 10.61
CA VAL A 11 11.84 21.17 9.35
C VAL A 11 10.50 21.89 9.19
N THR A 12 10.05 22.02 7.95
CA THR A 12 8.87 22.81 7.58
C THR A 12 7.56 22.21 8.10
N ARG A 13 7.45 20.87 8.12
CA ARG A 13 6.25 20.14 8.56
C ARG A 13 6.61 19.00 9.54
N PRO A 14 6.92 19.33 10.82
CA PRO A 14 7.36 18.33 11.80
C PRO A 14 6.35 17.23 12.08
N ALA A 15 5.05 17.54 12.01
CA ALA A 15 3.98 16.59 12.30
C ALA A 15 3.92 15.38 11.33
N ARG A 16 4.60 15.43 10.18
CA ARG A 16 4.85 14.25 9.31
C ARG A 16 5.64 13.15 10.01
N TYR A 17 6.40 13.52 11.04
CA TYR A 17 7.44 12.70 11.64
C TYR A 17 7.18 12.40 13.12
N THR A 18 6.13 12.98 13.74
CA THR A 18 5.87 12.83 15.17
C THR A 18 5.32 11.45 15.54
N GLY A 19 4.48 10.86 14.69
CA GLY A 19 3.76 9.62 15.02
C GLY A 19 2.76 9.82 16.16
N GLY A 20 2.33 8.71 16.78
CA GLY A 20 1.35 8.73 17.88
C GLY A 20 -0.08 9.05 17.43
N GLU A 21 -0.36 8.96 16.13
CA GLU A 21 -1.64 9.29 15.53
C GLU A 21 -2.80 8.46 16.12
N TRP A 22 -4.02 9.00 16.01
CA TRP A 22 -5.22 8.29 16.42
C TRP A 22 -5.37 6.99 15.61
N ASN A 23 -5.74 5.89 16.28
CA ASN A 23 -5.75 4.52 15.74
C ASN A 23 -4.39 3.94 15.31
N SER A 24 -3.26 4.61 15.59
CA SER A 24 -1.95 3.96 15.45
C SER A 24 -1.84 2.78 16.43
N ILE A 25 -1.29 1.67 15.94
CA ILE A 25 -1.06 0.44 16.69
C ILE A 25 0.43 0.36 17.01
N VAL A 26 0.75 0.31 18.30
CA VAL A 26 2.11 0.09 18.79
C VAL A 26 2.12 -1.23 19.56
N LYS A 27 2.90 -2.20 19.07
CA LYS A 27 3.14 -3.48 19.76
C LYS A 27 4.48 -3.44 20.47
N ASP A 28 4.62 -4.29 21.49
CA ASP A 28 5.88 -4.47 22.20
C ASP A 28 6.93 -5.07 21.25
N TRP A 29 7.96 -4.28 20.95
CA TRP A 29 9.03 -4.63 20.01
C TRP A 29 9.80 -5.90 20.40
N ASP A 30 10.05 -6.08 21.70
CA ASP A 30 10.87 -7.17 22.21
C ASP A 30 10.07 -8.48 22.34
N LYS A 31 8.73 -8.39 22.43
CA LYS A 31 7.84 -9.55 22.50
C LYS A 31 7.27 -9.99 21.15
N THR A 32 7.45 -9.19 20.09
CA THR A 32 6.89 -9.48 18.77
C THR A 32 7.98 -10.00 17.83
N PRO A 33 7.91 -11.26 17.36
CA PRO A 33 9.00 -11.91 16.65
C PRO A 33 9.16 -11.50 15.19
N ILE A 34 8.11 -10.98 14.53
CA ILE A 34 8.19 -10.53 13.14
C ILE A 34 7.91 -9.04 13.07
N ARG A 35 8.86 -8.28 12.53
CA ARG A 35 8.82 -6.83 12.47
C ARG A 35 8.81 -6.40 11.01
N VAL A 36 7.71 -5.75 10.60
CA VAL A 36 7.50 -5.30 9.23
C VAL A 36 7.46 -3.78 9.16
N ALA A 37 8.29 -3.19 8.31
CA ALA A 37 8.17 -1.80 7.91
C ALA A 37 7.36 -1.71 6.60
N LEU A 38 6.18 -1.10 6.65
CA LEU A 38 5.37 -0.75 5.49
C LEU A 38 5.82 0.59 4.93
N ALA A 39 6.67 0.54 3.91
CA ALA A 39 7.26 1.70 3.28
C ALA A 39 6.42 2.18 2.09
N PHE A 40 6.12 3.48 2.09
CA PHE A 40 5.60 4.17 0.92
C PHE A 40 6.69 5.11 0.39
N PRO A 41 7.16 4.95 -0.86
CA PRO A 41 8.30 5.70 -1.41
C PRO A 41 7.91 7.10 -1.87
N ASP A 42 7.18 7.83 -1.04
CA ASP A 42 6.79 9.23 -1.22
C ASP A 42 6.50 9.84 0.15
N THR A 43 6.23 11.14 0.17
CA THR A 43 5.84 11.91 1.34
C THR A 43 4.64 11.32 2.07
N TYR A 44 4.60 11.61 3.37
CA TYR A 44 3.54 11.18 4.28
C TYR A 44 2.14 11.51 3.75
N GLU A 45 1.91 12.74 3.26
CA GLU A 45 0.59 13.18 2.79
C GLU A 45 0.09 12.38 1.59
N VAL A 46 0.99 11.99 0.67
CA VAL A 46 0.63 11.15 -0.48
C VAL A 46 0.42 9.72 -0.03
N GLY A 47 1.33 9.19 0.81
CA GLY A 47 1.23 7.82 1.27
C GLY A 47 0.00 7.53 2.12
N MET A 48 -0.42 8.47 2.98
CA MET A 48 -1.64 8.32 3.79
C MET A 48 -2.93 8.23 2.94
N SER A 49 -2.90 8.75 1.70
CA SER A 49 -4.02 8.63 0.75
C SER A 49 -4.10 7.26 0.06
N ASN A 50 -3.07 6.42 0.22
CA ASN A 50 -2.99 5.11 -0.42
C ASN A 50 -3.83 4.08 0.34
N LEU A 51 -4.82 3.47 -0.32
CA LEU A 51 -5.71 2.46 0.29
C LEU A 51 -5.02 1.15 0.67
N ALA A 52 -3.92 0.77 0.01
CA ALA A 52 -3.24 -0.49 0.32
C ALA A 52 -2.53 -0.44 1.68
N LEU A 53 -2.00 0.72 2.07
CA LEU A 53 -1.33 0.88 3.37
C LEU A 53 -2.23 0.56 4.57
N PRO A 54 -3.41 1.18 4.78
CA PRO A 54 -4.27 0.86 5.92
C PRO A 54 -4.80 -0.58 5.87
N ILE A 55 -5.01 -1.15 4.67
CA ILE A 55 -5.40 -2.55 4.51
C ILE A 55 -4.30 -3.47 5.01
N LEU A 56 -3.07 -3.32 4.51
CA LEU A 56 -1.93 -4.14 4.90
C LEU A 56 -1.53 -3.91 6.36
N TYR A 57 -1.58 -2.66 6.83
CA TYR A 57 -1.33 -2.31 8.22
C TYR A 57 -2.27 -3.05 9.16
N ARG A 58 -3.58 -3.08 8.84
CA ARG A 58 -4.57 -3.84 9.61
C ARG A 58 -4.35 -5.35 9.52
N ILE A 59 -4.07 -5.89 8.34
CA ILE A 59 -3.86 -7.33 8.13
C ILE A 59 -2.66 -7.81 8.94
N LEU A 60 -1.52 -7.11 8.86
CA LEU A 60 -0.28 -7.46 9.54
C LEU A 60 -0.40 -7.25 11.05
N ASN A 61 -0.88 -6.09 11.52
CA ASN A 61 -1.07 -5.87 12.95
C ASN A 61 -2.21 -6.72 13.54
N GLY A 62 -3.07 -7.33 12.71
CA GLY A 62 -4.03 -8.34 13.15
C GLY A 62 -3.39 -9.70 13.51
N GLN A 63 -2.15 -9.97 13.06
CA GLN A 63 -1.42 -11.17 13.45
C GLN A 63 -0.80 -10.98 14.84
N PRO A 64 -0.97 -11.91 15.79
CA PRO A 64 -0.47 -11.73 17.15
C PRO A 64 1.06 -11.65 17.24
N ASP A 65 1.76 -12.26 16.28
CA ASP A 65 3.21 -12.40 16.23
C ASP A 65 3.90 -11.42 15.26
N VAL A 66 3.15 -10.49 14.67
CA VAL A 66 3.67 -9.49 13.72
C VAL A 66 3.39 -8.08 14.22
N LEU A 67 4.39 -7.20 14.20
CA LEU A 67 4.18 -5.77 14.26
C LEU A 67 4.41 -5.18 12.87
N ALA A 68 3.59 -4.19 12.51
CA ALA A 68 3.77 -3.43 11.30
C ALA A 68 3.80 -1.93 11.61
N GLU A 69 4.84 -1.26 11.12
CA GLU A 69 5.05 0.17 11.30
C GLU A 69 5.18 0.85 9.93
N ARG A 70 4.72 2.10 9.83
CA ARG A 70 4.70 2.87 8.58
C ARG A 70 6.01 3.63 8.41
N VAL A 71 6.47 3.73 7.17
CA VAL A 71 7.64 4.52 6.77
C VAL A 71 7.30 5.28 5.50
N TYR A 72 7.77 6.53 5.42
CA TYR A 72 7.59 7.39 4.26
C TYR A 72 8.93 7.96 3.81
N ALA A 73 9.04 8.36 2.56
CA ALA A 73 10.19 9.14 2.11
C ALA A 73 10.16 10.50 2.83
N PRO A 74 11.25 10.93 3.48
CA PRO A 74 11.31 12.24 4.09
C PRO A 74 11.26 13.33 3.02
N TRP A 75 10.80 14.52 3.40
CA TRP A 75 10.91 15.68 2.53
C TRP A 75 12.36 16.17 2.52
N VAL A 76 12.71 17.01 1.55
CA VAL A 76 14.10 17.43 1.31
C VAL A 76 14.76 18.10 2.52
N ASP A 77 13.98 18.79 3.37
CA ASP A 77 14.48 19.42 4.60
C ASP A 77 14.77 18.39 5.69
N MET A 78 13.85 17.46 5.96
CA MET A 78 14.06 16.36 6.90
C MET A 78 15.19 15.43 6.43
N GLU A 79 15.25 15.11 5.14
CA GLU A 79 16.37 14.33 4.60
C GLU A 79 17.72 14.99 4.88
N SER A 80 17.82 16.30 4.62
CA SER A 80 19.03 17.06 4.89
C SER A 80 19.43 16.99 6.36
N MET A 81 18.47 17.13 7.28
CA MET A 81 18.70 17.01 8.72
C MET A 81 19.16 15.61 9.13
N LEU A 82 18.52 14.56 8.62
CA LEU A 82 18.90 13.17 8.91
C LEU A 82 20.32 12.87 8.45
N ARG A 83 20.68 13.30 7.24
CA ARG A 83 22.04 13.13 6.69
C ARG A 83 23.07 13.93 7.48
N GLN A 84 22.79 15.20 7.78
CA GLN A 84 23.69 16.08 8.54
C GLN A 84 23.99 15.52 9.95
N HIS A 85 22.99 14.95 10.61
CA HIS A 85 23.14 14.39 11.96
C HIS A 85 23.45 12.89 11.97
N ASN A 86 23.67 12.28 10.81
CA ASN A 86 23.93 10.85 10.66
C ASN A 86 22.88 9.99 11.37
N LEU A 87 21.61 10.34 11.20
CA LEU A 87 20.46 9.60 11.71
C LEU A 87 19.88 8.73 10.59
N PRO A 88 19.62 7.44 10.83
CA PRO A 88 19.04 6.57 9.82
C PRO A 88 17.57 6.91 9.57
N LEU A 89 17.06 6.53 8.39
CA LEU A 89 15.62 6.52 8.16
C LEU A 89 14.92 5.62 9.17
N PHE A 90 13.76 6.06 9.66
CA PHE A 90 13.07 5.48 10.80
C PHE A 90 11.57 5.28 10.55
N SER A 91 10.95 4.41 11.35
CA SER A 91 9.51 4.16 11.35
C SER A 91 8.69 5.18 12.15
N LEU A 92 7.44 5.38 11.77
CA LEU A 92 6.63 6.45 12.35
C LEU A 92 6.14 6.12 13.77
N GLU A 93 5.79 4.87 14.04
CA GLU A 93 5.20 4.43 15.32
C GLU A 93 6.21 4.46 16.47
N THR A 94 7.41 3.91 16.28
CA THR A 94 8.41 3.76 17.36
C THR A 94 9.77 4.40 17.08
N LYS A 95 9.93 5.09 15.95
CA LYS A 95 11.19 5.71 15.52
C LYS A 95 12.34 4.72 15.36
N ARG A 96 12.03 3.45 15.07
CA ARG A 96 13.03 2.41 14.87
C ARG A 96 13.71 2.58 13.51
N PRO A 97 15.06 2.51 13.45
CA PRO A 97 15.78 2.42 12.19
C PRO A 97 15.25 1.29 11.31
N LEU A 98 15.14 1.53 10.00
CA LEU A 98 14.63 0.52 9.07
C LEU A 98 15.48 -0.76 9.03
N ALA A 99 16.78 -0.64 9.30
CA ALA A 99 17.70 -1.77 9.35
C ALA A 99 17.39 -2.76 10.51
N ASP A 100 16.63 -2.34 11.52
CA ASP A 100 16.27 -3.17 12.68
C ASP A 100 15.03 -4.06 12.43
N PHE A 101 14.35 -3.87 11.30
CA PHE A 101 13.19 -4.66 10.91
C PHE A 101 13.60 -5.97 10.24
N ASP A 102 12.71 -6.95 10.26
CA ASP A 102 12.92 -8.22 9.57
C ASP A 102 12.56 -8.11 8.09
N ILE A 103 11.52 -7.33 7.78
CA ILE A 103 10.98 -7.11 6.44
C ILE A 103 10.72 -5.62 6.23
N VAL A 104 11.15 -5.06 5.09
CA VAL A 104 10.73 -3.75 4.60
C VAL A 104 9.96 -3.95 3.30
N GLY A 105 8.67 -3.63 3.31
CA GLY A 105 7.77 -3.79 2.17
C GLY A 105 7.42 -2.47 1.51
N PHE A 106 7.80 -2.30 0.25
CA PHE A 106 7.49 -1.11 -0.55
C PHE A 106 6.20 -1.27 -1.35
N SER A 107 5.32 -0.26 -1.29
CA SER A 107 4.14 -0.17 -2.16
C SER A 107 4.44 0.71 -3.38
N LEU A 108 4.53 0.11 -4.57
CA LEU A 108 4.90 0.76 -5.83
C LEU A 108 3.67 1.01 -6.69
N GLY A 109 3.06 2.18 -6.53
CA GLY A 109 1.88 2.60 -7.31
C GLY A 109 2.22 3.15 -8.70
N TYR A 110 3.36 3.82 -8.84
CA TYR A 110 3.81 4.46 -10.07
C TYR A 110 5.36 4.57 -10.11
N GLU A 111 5.94 4.56 -11.30
CA GLU A 111 7.38 4.40 -11.55
C GLU A 111 8.22 5.60 -11.08
N LEU A 112 7.64 6.79 -10.99
CA LEU A 112 8.35 8.00 -10.54
C LEU A 112 8.86 7.90 -9.09
N THR A 113 8.40 6.92 -8.32
CA THR A 113 8.87 6.67 -6.95
C THR A 113 10.08 5.75 -6.85
N TYR A 114 10.56 5.15 -7.94
CA TYR A 114 11.63 4.16 -7.88
C TYR A 114 12.93 4.71 -7.28
N THR A 115 13.31 5.94 -7.63
CA THR A 115 14.49 6.58 -7.05
C THR A 115 14.32 6.83 -5.55
N ASN A 116 13.10 7.06 -5.07
CA ASN A 116 12.83 7.22 -3.64
C ASN A 116 13.03 5.91 -2.89
N VAL A 117 12.72 4.75 -3.49
CA VAL A 117 13.05 3.44 -2.91
C VAL A 117 14.56 3.32 -2.68
N LEU A 118 15.37 3.65 -3.69
CA LEU A 118 16.83 3.58 -3.59
C LEU A 118 17.36 4.55 -2.52
N ASN A 119 16.83 5.78 -2.48
CA ASN A 119 17.17 6.79 -1.48
C ASN A 119 16.81 6.32 -0.07
N MET A 120 15.63 5.73 0.12
CA MET A 120 15.19 5.21 1.42
C MET A 120 16.09 4.07 1.91
N LEU A 121 16.53 3.17 1.02
CA LEU A 121 17.49 2.11 1.37
C LEU A 121 18.84 2.71 1.80
N ASP A 122 19.38 3.66 1.03
CA ASP A 122 20.62 4.38 1.36
C ASP A 122 20.53 5.08 2.73
N MET A 123 19.47 5.85 2.96
CA MET A 123 19.23 6.54 4.23
C MET A 123 19.03 5.58 5.42
N ALA A 124 18.47 4.39 5.17
CA ALA A 124 18.33 3.34 6.17
C ALA A 124 19.64 2.57 6.42
N ARG A 125 20.71 2.85 5.66
CA ARG A 125 21.98 2.11 5.66
C ARG A 125 21.80 0.63 5.28
N ILE A 126 20.83 0.36 4.42
CA ILE A 126 20.59 -0.95 3.83
C ILE A 126 21.25 -0.94 2.44
N PRO A 127 22.09 -1.93 2.08
CA PRO A 127 22.69 -1.97 0.75
C PRO A 127 21.62 -1.90 -0.35
N VAL A 128 21.78 -0.95 -1.26
CA VAL A 128 20.80 -0.66 -2.31
C VAL A 128 20.62 -1.86 -3.23
N PHE A 129 21.72 -2.49 -3.64
CA PHE A 129 21.68 -3.69 -4.47
C PHE A 129 21.37 -4.93 -3.63
N GLY A 130 20.40 -5.74 -4.08
CA GLY A 130 20.05 -7.01 -3.43
C GLY A 130 21.21 -8.01 -3.36
N SER A 131 22.13 -7.96 -4.32
CA SER A 131 23.33 -8.81 -4.35
C SER A 131 24.32 -8.52 -3.20
N GLN A 132 24.20 -7.36 -2.54
CA GLN A 132 25.05 -6.94 -1.43
C GLN A 132 24.40 -7.22 -0.07
N ARG A 133 23.20 -7.81 -0.03
CA ARG A 133 22.45 -8.09 1.19
C ARG A 133 22.57 -9.55 1.58
N ASP A 134 22.77 -9.79 2.87
CA ASP A 134 22.88 -11.11 3.48
C ASP A 134 21.82 -11.30 4.59
N SER A 135 21.95 -12.34 5.41
CA SER A 135 20.99 -12.63 6.47
C SER A 135 20.97 -11.63 7.63
N SER A 136 21.92 -10.68 7.73
CA SER A 136 21.89 -9.61 8.75
C SER A 136 21.08 -8.39 8.32
N HIS A 137 20.63 -8.34 7.07
CA HIS A 137 19.85 -7.24 6.52
C HIS A 137 18.37 -7.63 6.41
N PRO A 138 17.43 -6.67 6.51
CA PRO A 138 16.02 -6.94 6.26
C PRO A 138 15.80 -7.57 4.89
N LEU A 139 14.70 -8.34 4.78
CA LEU A 139 14.16 -8.72 3.49
C LEU A 139 13.43 -7.51 2.89
N ILE A 140 13.85 -7.09 1.70
CA ILE A 140 13.24 -6.01 0.96
C ILE A 140 12.27 -6.61 -0.04
N ILE A 141 10.98 -6.37 0.18
CA ILE A 141 9.90 -6.84 -0.68
C ILE A 141 9.17 -5.67 -1.33
N ALA A 142 8.52 -5.91 -2.47
CA ALA A 142 7.71 -4.88 -3.13
C ALA A 142 6.39 -5.44 -3.68
N GLY A 143 5.34 -4.62 -3.64
CA GLY A 143 4.05 -4.88 -4.26
C GLY A 143 3.50 -3.61 -4.94
N GLY A 144 2.24 -3.65 -5.37
CA GLY A 144 1.59 -2.53 -6.06
C GLY A 144 1.46 -2.75 -7.57
N SER A 145 0.80 -1.82 -8.26
CA SER A 145 0.48 -1.95 -9.69
C SER A 145 1.72 -2.05 -10.58
N CYS A 146 2.81 -1.37 -10.22
CA CYS A 146 4.03 -1.38 -11.01
C CYS A 146 4.72 -2.75 -11.03
N VAL A 147 4.52 -3.61 -10.04
CA VAL A 147 5.24 -4.89 -9.95
C VAL A 147 4.71 -5.95 -10.92
N LEU A 148 3.69 -5.63 -11.73
CA LEU A 148 3.33 -6.41 -12.91
C LEU A 148 4.41 -6.35 -14.00
N ASN A 149 5.32 -5.37 -13.92
CA ASN A 149 6.58 -5.34 -14.65
C ASN A 149 7.73 -5.13 -13.64
N PRO A 150 8.19 -6.19 -12.94
CA PRO A 150 9.11 -6.04 -11.80
C PRO A 150 10.58 -5.82 -12.21
N GLU A 151 10.96 -6.17 -13.45
CA GLU A 151 12.35 -6.16 -13.92
C GLU A 151 13.09 -4.83 -13.76
N PRO A 152 12.49 -3.63 -13.94
CA PRO A 152 13.16 -2.36 -13.70
C PRO A 152 13.69 -2.19 -12.26
N MET A 153 13.13 -2.91 -11.29
CA MET A 153 13.51 -2.87 -9.88
C MET A 153 14.18 -4.17 -9.39
N ALA A 154 14.41 -5.14 -10.27
CA ALA A 154 14.85 -6.50 -9.92
C ALA A 154 16.21 -6.54 -9.20
N ASP A 155 17.12 -5.62 -9.51
CA ASP A 155 18.45 -5.57 -8.87
C ASP A 155 18.40 -5.05 -7.43
N PHE A 156 17.28 -4.45 -7.01
CA PHE A 156 17.14 -3.74 -5.73
C PHE A 156 16.18 -4.41 -4.75
N ILE A 157 15.34 -5.34 -5.20
CA ILE A 157 14.28 -5.97 -4.41
C ILE A 157 14.54 -7.48 -4.34
N ASP A 158 14.40 -8.10 -3.16
CA ASP A 158 14.62 -9.56 -3.06
C ASP A 158 13.44 -10.37 -3.60
N LEU A 159 12.22 -9.85 -3.40
CA LEU A 159 10.99 -10.55 -3.68
C LEU A 159 9.87 -9.58 -4.01
N PHE A 160 9.11 -9.87 -5.06
CA PHE A 160 7.92 -9.15 -5.46
C PHE A 160 6.66 -9.96 -5.16
N LEU A 161 5.64 -9.28 -4.66
CA LEU A 161 4.27 -9.78 -4.52
C LEU A 161 3.44 -9.24 -5.68
N ILE A 162 3.30 -10.04 -6.73
CA ILE A 162 2.61 -9.68 -7.97
C ILE A 162 1.11 -9.88 -7.82
N GLY A 163 0.36 -8.79 -7.95
CA GLY A 163 -1.09 -8.76 -7.83
C GLY A 163 -1.55 -8.22 -6.48
N GLU A 164 -2.61 -8.80 -5.95
CA GLU A 164 -3.26 -8.35 -4.70
C GLU A 164 -2.64 -9.06 -3.49
N ALA A 165 -2.13 -8.27 -2.56
CA ALA A 165 -1.25 -8.76 -1.50
C ALA A 165 -2.02 -9.23 -0.25
N GLU A 166 -3.30 -8.91 -0.11
CA GLU A 166 -4.08 -9.10 1.13
C GLU A 166 -4.02 -10.53 1.67
N GLU A 167 -4.18 -11.54 0.81
CA GLU A 167 -4.03 -12.95 1.18
C GLU A 167 -2.59 -13.46 0.98
N ALA A 168 -1.90 -12.94 -0.03
CA ALA A 168 -0.57 -13.40 -0.42
C ALA A 168 0.47 -13.11 0.67
N ILE A 169 0.35 -11.97 1.35
CA ILE A 169 1.27 -11.56 2.41
C ILE A 169 1.17 -12.50 3.62
N LEU A 170 -0.02 -13.01 3.95
CA LEU A 170 -0.20 -13.96 5.05
C LEU A 170 0.44 -15.31 4.73
N LYS A 171 0.27 -15.81 3.51
CA LYS A 171 0.94 -17.04 3.03
C LYS A 171 2.46 -16.88 3.02
N PHE A 172 2.94 -15.69 2.66
CA PHE A 172 4.36 -15.36 2.73
C PHE A 172 4.86 -15.34 4.19
N LEU A 173 4.10 -14.76 5.12
CA LEU A 173 4.43 -14.78 6.54
C LEU A 173 4.51 -16.20 7.12
N ASP A 174 3.67 -17.14 6.66
CA ASP A 174 3.78 -18.54 7.05
C ASP A 174 5.14 -19.15 6.67
N VAL A 175 5.65 -18.80 5.48
CA VAL A 175 7.00 -19.21 5.07
C VAL A 175 8.07 -18.48 5.89
N PHE A 176 7.85 -17.19 6.19
CA PHE A 176 8.78 -16.39 6.98
C PHE A 176 8.90 -16.87 8.44
N ARG A 177 7.83 -17.40 9.04
CA ARG A 177 7.84 -18.01 10.39
C ARG A 177 8.81 -19.19 10.50
N GLU A 178 9.05 -19.89 9.40
CA GLU A 178 10.01 -20.99 9.31
C GLU A 178 11.44 -20.53 8.98
N TYR A 179 11.66 -19.22 8.87
CA TYR A 179 12.99 -18.65 8.63
C TYR A 179 13.92 -18.93 9.81
N ARG A 180 15.12 -19.47 9.51
CA ARG A 180 16.17 -19.81 10.48
C ARG A 180 17.53 -19.24 10.05
N GLY A 181 17.53 -18.03 9.50
CA GLY A 181 18.76 -17.34 9.08
C GLY A 181 19.35 -17.76 7.73
N ASP A 182 18.73 -18.71 7.01
CA ASP A 182 19.12 -19.06 5.63
C ASP A 182 18.25 -18.30 4.60
N ARG A 183 18.72 -17.12 4.19
CA ARG A 183 18.00 -16.22 3.26
C ARG A 183 17.75 -16.91 1.93
N GLY A 184 18.70 -17.71 1.44
CA GLY A 184 18.58 -18.44 0.18
C GLY A 184 17.47 -19.49 0.23
N ARG A 185 17.34 -20.21 1.34
CA ARG A 185 16.24 -21.17 1.55
C ARG A 185 14.90 -20.46 1.66
N LEU A 186 14.82 -19.34 2.41
CA LEU A 186 13.60 -18.52 2.50
C LEU A 186 13.12 -18.10 1.12
N LEU A 187 14.00 -17.54 0.30
CA LEU A 187 13.69 -17.08 -1.05
C LEU A 187 13.22 -18.22 -1.96
N ARG A 188 13.88 -19.39 -1.92
CA ARG A 188 13.43 -20.58 -2.67
C ARG A 188 12.07 -21.09 -2.21
N GLN A 189 11.80 -21.11 -0.90
CA GLN A 189 10.50 -21.53 -0.38
C GLN A 189 9.40 -20.55 -0.76
N ALA A 190 9.66 -19.24 -0.65
CA ALA A 190 8.71 -18.21 -1.03
C ALA A 190 8.38 -18.25 -2.52
N ALA A 191 9.36 -18.54 -3.39
CA ALA A 191 9.14 -18.68 -4.85
C ALA A 191 8.16 -19.80 -5.26
N ARG A 192 7.84 -20.74 -4.34
CA ARG A 192 6.80 -21.76 -4.57
C ARG A 192 5.39 -21.17 -4.50
N LEU A 193 5.21 -20.08 -3.75
CA LEU A 193 3.92 -19.43 -3.58
C LEU A 193 3.48 -18.76 -4.89
N SER A 194 2.17 -18.76 -5.15
CA SER A 194 1.64 -18.08 -6.33
C SER A 194 1.74 -16.56 -6.17
N GLY A 195 2.05 -15.86 -7.26
CA GLY A 195 2.31 -14.42 -7.31
C GLY A 195 3.59 -13.94 -6.63
N ILE A 196 4.46 -14.84 -6.18
CA ILE A 196 5.78 -14.46 -5.69
C ILE A 196 6.81 -14.57 -6.82
N TYR A 197 7.51 -13.47 -7.07
CA TYR A 197 8.64 -13.42 -7.99
C TYR A 197 9.92 -13.06 -7.24
N VAL A 198 10.97 -13.88 -7.39
CA VAL A 198 12.27 -13.69 -6.74
C VAL A 198 13.35 -13.53 -7.81
N PRO A 199 13.84 -12.31 -8.10
CA PRO A 199 14.72 -12.05 -9.23
C PRO A 199 16.00 -12.89 -9.25
N SER A 200 16.61 -13.10 -8.08
CA SER A 200 17.87 -13.85 -7.96
C SER A 200 17.78 -15.30 -8.43
N LEU A 201 16.56 -15.86 -8.50
CA LEU A 201 16.29 -17.22 -8.96
C LEU A 201 16.09 -17.32 -10.48
N TYR A 202 16.31 -16.26 -11.25
CA TYR A 202 16.17 -16.28 -12.70
C TYR A 202 17.48 -15.93 -13.41
N GLN A 203 17.67 -16.51 -14.59
CA GLN A 203 18.73 -16.15 -15.52
C GLN A 203 18.10 -15.49 -16.74
N VAL A 204 18.43 -14.21 -16.92
CA VAL A 204 18.07 -13.45 -18.12
C VAL A 204 19.24 -13.51 -19.10
N LYS A 205 18.96 -13.83 -20.36
CA LYS A 205 19.92 -13.72 -21.46
C LYS A 205 19.36 -12.77 -22.49
N TYR A 206 20.21 -11.88 -23.00
CA TYR A 206 19.86 -10.92 -24.03
C TYR A 206 20.60 -11.25 -25.33
N HIS A 207 19.98 -10.93 -26.45
CA HIS A 207 20.63 -10.91 -27.75
C HIS A 207 21.60 -9.72 -27.83
N LYS A 208 22.45 -9.70 -28.87
CA LYS A 208 23.41 -8.60 -29.10
C LYS A 208 22.75 -7.25 -29.34
N ASP A 209 21.49 -7.24 -29.79
CA ASP A 209 20.68 -6.04 -30.03
C ASP A 209 19.93 -5.56 -28.77
N GLY A 210 20.14 -6.21 -27.62
CA GLY A 210 19.49 -5.87 -26.35
C GLY A 210 18.08 -6.47 -26.18
N THR A 211 17.56 -7.23 -27.16
CA THR A 211 16.26 -7.91 -27.00
C THR A 211 16.39 -9.14 -26.10
N LEU A 212 15.30 -9.50 -25.42
CA LEU A 212 15.26 -10.66 -24.51
C LEU A 212 15.41 -11.97 -25.30
N ALA A 213 16.47 -12.73 -25.04
CA ALA A 213 16.70 -14.03 -25.66
C ALA A 213 16.07 -15.18 -24.85
N SER A 214 16.20 -15.14 -23.52
CA SER A 214 15.59 -16.14 -22.66
C SER A 214 15.45 -15.65 -21.22
N PHE A 215 14.41 -16.13 -20.55
CA PHE A 215 14.16 -15.88 -19.13
C PHE A 215 13.85 -17.22 -18.46
N ASN A 216 14.83 -17.79 -17.76
CA ASN A 216 14.73 -19.16 -17.23
C ASN A 216 14.93 -19.20 -15.71
N PRO A 217 14.10 -19.96 -14.98
CA PRO A 217 14.38 -20.28 -13.58
C PRO A 217 15.73 -20.99 -13.42
N LYS A 218 16.49 -20.62 -12.39
CA LYS A 218 17.74 -21.26 -11.93
C LYS A 218 17.49 -22.32 -10.85
N ALA A 219 16.32 -22.28 -10.22
CA ALA A 219 15.92 -23.17 -9.13
C ALA A 219 14.60 -23.86 -9.48
N SER A 220 14.43 -25.12 -9.07
CA SER A 220 13.22 -25.90 -9.36
C SER A 220 11.98 -25.37 -8.64
N GLU A 221 12.17 -24.61 -7.55
CA GLU A 221 11.09 -23.94 -6.84
C GLU A 221 10.51 -22.72 -7.57
N ALA A 222 11.30 -22.10 -8.44
CA ALA A 222 10.89 -20.90 -9.15
C ALA A 222 10.09 -21.25 -10.41
N LYS A 223 8.94 -20.60 -10.59
CA LYS A 223 8.02 -20.88 -11.70
C LYS A 223 8.42 -20.09 -12.96
N PRO A 224 8.37 -20.68 -14.16
CA PRO A 224 8.68 -19.94 -15.39
C PRO A 224 7.67 -18.82 -15.70
N VAL A 225 6.43 -18.94 -15.20
CA VAL A 225 5.38 -17.93 -15.32
C VAL A 225 4.82 -17.65 -13.93
N ILE A 226 4.74 -16.37 -13.57
CA ILE A 226 4.20 -15.93 -12.28
C ILE A 226 2.75 -15.52 -12.46
N GLU A 227 1.84 -16.27 -11.82
CA GLU A 227 0.42 -15.95 -11.79
C GLU A 227 0.17 -14.84 -10.77
N ARG A 228 -0.36 -13.70 -11.22
CA ARG A 228 -0.75 -12.62 -10.30
C ARG A 228 -1.79 -13.10 -9.29
N GLN A 229 -1.65 -12.68 -8.03
CA GLN A 229 -2.67 -12.93 -7.02
C GLN A 229 -3.85 -11.98 -7.18
N MET A 230 -5.01 -12.46 -6.78
CA MET A 230 -6.27 -11.73 -6.84
C MET A 230 -7.20 -12.29 -5.77
N VAL A 231 -7.79 -11.42 -4.95
CA VAL A 231 -8.79 -11.83 -3.96
C VAL A 231 -10.11 -12.19 -4.65
N ALA A 232 -10.76 -13.26 -4.23
CA ALA A 232 -12.05 -13.65 -4.81
C ALA A 232 -13.16 -12.65 -4.46
N ARG A 233 -13.13 -12.11 -3.23
CA ARG A 233 -14.04 -11.09 -2.71
C ARG A 233 -13.22 -9.95 -2.12
N LEU A 234 -13.67 -8.71 -2.29
CA LEU A 234 -13.01 -7.56 -1.68
C LEU A 234 -12.98 -7.68 -0.16
N PRO A 235 -11.86 -7.28 0.48
CA PRO A 235 -11.80 -7.23 1.93
C PRO A 235 -12.82 -6.21 2.45
N ARG A 236 -13.32 -6.45 3.66
CA ARG A 236 -14.12 -5.44 4.35
C ARG A 236 -13.33 -4.13 4.46
N PRO A 237 -13.95 -2.97 4.22
CA PRO A 237 -13.30 -1.68 4.36
C PRO A 237 -12.65 -1.50 5.74
N VAL A 238 -11.54 -0.79 5.78
CA VAL A 238 -10.89 -0.44 7.05
C VAL A 238 -11.70 0.66 7.71
N THR A 239 -12.28 0.38 8.89
CA THR A 239 -13.15 1.32 9.61
C THR A 239 -12.47 2.04 10.77
N ASN A 240 -11.22 1.69 11.07
CA ASN A 240 -10.34 2.36 12.03
C ASN A 240 -8.98 2.67 11.38
N PRO A 241 -8.91 3.35 10.22
CA PRO A 241 -7.63 3.76 9.68
C PRO A 241 -6.93 4.71 10.65
N VAL A 242 -5.60 4.79 10.54
CA VAL A 242 -4.84 5.82 11.25
C VAL A 242 -5.30 7.19 10.77
N VAL A 243 -5.64 8.08 11.71
CA VAL A 243 -6.10 9.44 11.39
C VAL A 243 -4.91 10.39 11.51
N PRO A 244 -4.49 11.03 10.39
CA PRO A 244 -3.31 11.88 10.38
C PRO A 244 -3.51 13.16 11.22
N TYR A 245 -2.42 13.69 11.77
CA TYR A 245 -2.41 14.99 12.47
C TYR A 245 -2.14 16.19 11.55
N VAL A 246 -1.94 15.94 10.27
CA VAL A 246 -1.80 16.95 9.22
C VAL A 246 -2.77 16.62 8.10
N GLU A 247 -3.19 17.65 7.37
CA GLU A 247 -3.99 17.46 6.16
C GLU A 247 -3.19 16.63 5.13
N VAL A 248 -3.79 15.53 4.68
CA VAL A 248 -3.21 14.60 3.70
C VAL A 248 -3.83 14.79 2.33
N VAL A 249 -3.25 14.16 1.30
CA VAL A 249 -3.89 14.14 -0.02
C VAL A 249 -5.21 13.36 0.09
N HIS A 250 -6.31 13.94 -0.37
CA HIS A 250 -7.65 13.36 -0.21
C HIS A 250 -8.00 13.04 1.27
N ASP A 251 -7.98 14.05 2.14
CA ASP A 251 -8.31 13.93 3.58
C ASP A 251 -9.82 13.68 3.84
N ARG A 252 -10.23 12.43 3.62
CA ARG A 252 -11.63 11.95 3.74
C ARG A 252 -11.68 10.45 3.99
N GLY A 253 -12.78 9.96 4.54
CA GLY A 253 -12.96 8.52 4.76
C GLY A 253 -13.12 7.81 3.41
N ALA A 254 -12.21 6.92 3.06
CA ALA A 254 -12.23 6.25 1.76
C ALA A 254 -12.75 4.80 1.87
N ILE A 255 -13.68 4.44 0.99
CA ILE A 255 -14.24 3.09 0.89
C ILE A 255 -14.08 2.61 -0.56
N GLU A 256 -13.28 1.57 -0.78
CA GLU A 256 -13.19 0.92 -2.10
C GLU A 256 -14.47 0.13 -2.36
N ILE A 257 -15.43 0.71 -3.10
CA ILE A 257 -16.72 0.06 -3.39
C ILE A 257 -16.60 -1.01 -4.48
N GLN A 258 -15.61 -0.87 -5.36
CA GLN A 258 -15.41 -1.74 -6.50
C GLN A 258 -13.94 -1.75 -6.92
N ARG A 259 -13.43 -2.95 -7.23
CA ARG A 259 -12.11 -3.15 -7.82
C ARG A 259 -12.25 -3.71 -9.22
N GLY A 260 -11.51 -3.11 -10.14
CA GLY A 260 -11.65 -3.38 -11.57
C GLY A 260 -12.72 -2.51 -12.23
N CYS A 261 -12.72 -2.52 -13.56
CA CYS A 261 -13.61 -1.74 -14.38
C CYS A 261 -14.19 -2.61 -15.49
N THR A 262 -15.50 -2.49 -15.77
CA THR A 262 -16.15 -3.18 -16.89
C THR A 262 -15.73 -2.61 -18.25
N ARG A 263 -15.11 -1.42 -18.24
CA ARG A 263 -14.67 -0.74 -19.45
C ARG A 263 -13.37 -1.34 -19.98
N GLY A 264 -13.24 -1.30 -21.30
CA GLY A 264 -12.09 -1.83 -22.04
C GLY A 264 -11.22 -0.75 -22.65
N CYS A 265 -10.98 0.36 -21.94
CA CYS A 265 -10.16 1.46 -22.43
C CYS A 265 -8.75 0.95 -22.78
N ARG A 266 -8.36 1.03 -24.06
CA ARG A 266 -7.10 0.45 -24.58
C ARG A 266 -5.84 1.05 -23.95
N PHE A 267 -5.95 2.26 -23.41
CA PHE A 267 -4.87 2.97 -22.73
C PHE A 267 -4.79 2.68 -21.23
N CYS A 268 -5.82 2.06 -20.64
CA CYS A 268 -5.95 1.95 -19.19
C CYS A 268 -5.39 0.62 -18.69
N GLN A 269 -4.19 0.65 -18.10
CA GLN A 269 -3.60 -0.50 -17.43
C GLN A 269 -4.50 -1.02 -16.30
N ALA A 270 -5.01 -0.14 -15.43
CA ALA A 270 -5.88 -0.49 -14.33
C ALA A 270 -7.13 -1.27 -14.79
N GLY A 271 -7.71 -0.88 -15.94
CA GLY A 271 -8.85 -1.56 -16.54
C GLY A 271 -8.57 -3.00 -17.00
N MET A 272 -7.30 -3.37 -17.18
CA MET A 272 -6.90 -4.73 -17.56
C MET A 272 -6.42 -5.55 -16.36
N ILE A 273 -5.60 -4.97 -15.50
CA ILE A 273 -4.90 -5.72 -14.44
C ILE A 273 -5.81 -6.11 -13.27
N TYR A 274 -6.89 -5.36 -13.04
CA TYR A 274 -7.81 -5.60 -11.92
C TYR A 274 -9.02 -6.48 -12.26
N ARG A 275 -9.08 -7.05 -13.47
CA ARG A 275 -10.18 -7.91 -13.91
C ARG A 275 -10.17 -9.27 -13.17
N PRO A 276 -11.35 -9.88 -12.92
CA PRO A 276 -12.68 -9.35 -13.19
C PRO A 276 -13.13 -8.31 -12.15
N VAL A 277 -14.20 -7.59 -12.49
CA VAL A 277 -14.82 -6.62 -11.57
C VAL A 277 -15.37 -7.34 -10.35
N ARG A 278 -15.09 -6.78 -9.17
CA ARG A 278 -15.59 -7.24 -7.88
C ARG A 278 -16.12 -6.03 -7.13
N GLU A 279 -17.29 -6.18 -6.52
CA GLU A 279 -18.03 -5.11 -5.85
C GLU A 279 -18.29 -5.50 -4.39
N LEU A 280 -18.40 -4.49 -3.52
CA LEU A 280 -18.92 -4.66 -2.18
C LEU A 280 -20.44 -4.64 -2.19
N GLU A 281 -21.05 -5.34 -1.25
CA GLU A 281 -22.48 -5.23 -1.00
C GLU A 281 -22.81 -3.85 -0.43
N HIS A 282 -23.99 -3.30 -0.78
CA HIS A 282 -24.39 -1.97 -0.33
C HIS A 282 -24.36 -1.85 1.21
N ASP A 283 -24.81 -2.89 1.91
CA ASP A 283 -24.81 -2.99 3.39
C ASP A 283 -23.40 -2.85 3.97
N GLU A 284 -22.41 -3.51 3.37
CA GLU A 284 -21.02 -3.39 3.81
C GLU A 284 -20.48 -1.97 3.61
N VAL A 285 -20.90 -1.29 2.53
CA VAL A 285 -20.50 0.12 2.27
C VAL A 285 -21.11 1.07 3.31
N VAL A 286 -22.40 0.92 3.63
CA VAL A 286 -23.07 1.81 4.60
C VAL A 286 -22.58 1.54 6.02
N GLU A 287 -22.44 0.28 6.44
CA GLU A 287 -21.86 -0.07 7.73
C GLU A 287 -20.44 0.50 7.89
N ALA A 288 -19.63 0.42 6.82
CA ALA A 288 -18.29 0.98 6.82
C ALA A 288 -18.30 2.51 6.93
N ALA A 289 -19.20 3.20 6.21
CA ALA A 289 -19.33 4.65 6.28
C ALA A 289 -19.73 5.11 7.69
N GLU A 290 -20.74 4.47 8.30
CA GLU A 290 -21.15 4.76 9.67
C GLU A 290 -20.01 4.56 10.68
N ALA A 291 -19.25 3.46 10.50
CA ALA A 291 -18.12 3.16 11.35
C ALA A 291 -16.98 4.19 11.18
N LEU A 292 -16.66 4.60 9.96
CA LEU A 292 -15.66 5.64 9.69
C LEU A 292 -16.04 6.98 10.34
N VAL A 293 -17.30 7.39 10.22
CA VAL A 293 -17.80 8.61 10.86
C VAL A 293 -17.71 8.50 12.39
N ARG A 294 -18.10 7.36 12.96
CA ARG A 294 -18.11 7.12 14.41
C ARG A 294 -16.70 7.03 15.00
N ASN A 295 -15.80 6.30 14.35
CA ASN A 295 -14.50 5.94 14.90
C ASN A 295 -13.41 6.97 14.59
N CYS A 296 -13.56 7.72 13.49
CA CYS A 296 -12.54 8.66 13.00
C CYS A 296 -13.04 10.10 12.90
N GLY A 297 -14.36 10.34 12.97
CA GLY A 297 -14.92 11.69 12.89
C GLY A 297 -14.99 12.28 11.47
N TYR A 298 -14.81 11.46 10.43
CA TYR A 298 -14.90 11.94 9.04
C TYR A 298 -16.28 12.56 8.77
N ASN A 299 -16.27 13.72 8.11
CA ASN A 299 -17.45 14.42 7.61
C ASN A 299 -17.62 14.28 6.09
N GLU A 300 -16.65 13.70 5.39
CA GLU A 300 -16.71 13.34 3.97
C GLU A 300 -16.34 11.86 3.80
N ILE A 301 -17.13 11.14 3.01
CA ILE A 301 -16.85 9.75 2.59
C ILE A 301 -16.67 9.71 1.07
N SER A 302 -15.54 9.20 0.62
CA SER A 302 -15.25 8.95 -0.79
C SER A 302 -15.50 7.49 -1.13
N LEU A 303 -16.38 7.25 -2.11
CA LEU A 303 -16.61 5.93 -2.67
C LEU A 303 -15.60 5.70 -3.81
N VAL A 304 -14.48 5.07 -3.47
CA VAL A 304 -13.34 4.89 -4.36
C VAL A 304 -13.58 3.71 -5.30
N SER A 305 -13.40 3.94 -6.58
CA SER A 305 -13.37 2.90 -7.62
C SER A 305 -12.69 3.43 -8.89
N LEU A 306 -12.49 2.56 -9.88
CA LEU A 306 -12.04 2.97 -11.21
C LEU A 306 -13.14 3.61 -12.06
N SER A 307 -14.42 3.38 -11.72
CA SER A 307 -15.57 3.92 -12.44
C SER A 307 -16.81 3.81 -11.54
N SER A 308 -17.07 4.85 -10.75
CA SER A 308 -18.10 4.78 -9.71
C SER A 308 -19.52 4.68 -10.27
N GLY A 309 -19.72 5.19 -11.50
CA GLY A 309 -21.00 5.05 -12.21
C GLY A 309 -21.29 3.65 -12.73
N ASP A 310 -20.29 2.76 -12.77
CA ASP A 310 -20.46 1.37 -13.20
C ASP A 310 -20.82 0.42 -12.04
N PHE A 311 -20.78 0.90 -10.80
CA PHE A 311 -21.13 0.11 -9.62
C PHE A 311 -22.63 -0.22 -9.62
N HIS A 312 -22.96 -1.48 -9.31
CA HIS A 312 -24.33 -1.94 -9.39
C HIS A 312 -25.26 -1.13 -8.46
N ASP A 313 -26.33 -0.58 -9.03
CA ASP A 313 -27.34 0.21 -8.32
C ASP A 313 -26.77 1.37 -7.49
N ILE A 314 -25.73 2.06 -8.01
CA ILE A 314 -25.06 3.18 -7.33
C ILE A 314 -26.03 4.29 -6.86
N ASP A 315 -27.09 4.56 -7.61
CA ASP A 315 -28.13 5.53 -7.26
C ASP A 315 -28.87 5.15 -5.97
N LYS A 316 -29.15 3.85 -5.78
CA LYS A 316 -29.77 3.34 -4.55
C LYS A 316 -28.80 3.45 -3.37
N LEU A 317 -27.53 3.08 -3.57
CA LEU A 317 -26.51 3.22 -2.53
C LEU A 317 -26.38 4.67 -2.08
N VAL A 318 -26.21 5.59 -3.03
CA VAL A 318 -26.07 7.03 -2.76
C VAL A 318 -27.33 7.59 -2.09
N SER A 319 -28.53 7.22 -2.55
CA SER A 319 -29.79 7.64 -1.92
C SER A 319 -29.90 7.15 -0.47
N ARG A 320 -29.49 5.90 -0.22
CA ARG A 320 -29.46 5.33 1.13
C ARG A 320 -28.45 6.04 2.02
N MET A 321 -27.28 6.36 1.47
CA MET A 321 -26.24 7.11 2.17
C MET A 321 -26.63 8.57 2.43
N ALA A 322 -27.47 9.13 1.56
CA ALA A 322 -28.01 10.47 1.70
C ALA A 322 -29.20 10.58 2.67
N GLY A 323 -29.80 9.44 3.03
CA GLY A 323 -30.94 9.36 3.93
C GLY A 323 -30.62 9.73 5.40
N PRO A 324 -31.64 9.71 6.27
CA PRO A 324 -31.51 10.10 7.69
C PRO A 324 -30.58 9.20 8.51
N CYS A 325 -30.19 8.04 7.98
CA CYS A 325 -29.33 7.06 8.64
C CYS A 325 -27.90 7.60 8.87
N LEU A 326 -27.43 8.54 8.05
CA LEU A 326 -26.10 9.14 8.19
C LEU A 326 -26.23 10.60 8.60
N ARG A 327 -25.33 11.02 9.53
CA ARG A 327 -25.28 12.36 10.14
C ARG A 327 -25.65 13.47 9.13
N ASP A 328 -26.41 14.46 9.60
CA ASP A 328 -27.02 15.52 8.77
C ASP A 328 -26.06 16.28 7.83
N ASN A 329 -24.75 16.27 8.12
CA ASN A 329 -23.71 16.98 7.36
C ASN A 329 -22.68 16.08 6.66
N LEU A 330 -22.96 14.77 6.46
CA LEU A 330 -22.05 13.89 5.74
C LEU A 330 -22.01 14.25 4.25
N MET A 331 -20.82 14.62 3.76
CA MET A 331 -20.52 14.81 2.34
C MET A 331 -20.15 13.47 1.70
N LEU A 332 -20.60 13.27 0.46
CA LEU A 332 -20.22 12.11 -0.34
C LEU A 332 -19.36 12.58 -1.50
N SER A 333 -18.29 11.85 -1.80
CA SER A 333 -17.45 12.07 -2.96
C SER A 333 -17.51 10.85 -3.87
N LEU A 334 -17.75 11.09 -5.15
CA LEU A 334 -17.81 10.08 -6.21
C LEU A 334 -16.71 10.38 -7.23
N PRO A 335 -15.45 9.99 -6.95
CA PRO A 335 -14.38 10.16 -7.91
C PRO A 335 -14.56 9.21 -9.11
N SER A 336 -13.88 9.53 -10.22
CA SER A 336 -13.78 8.67 -11.40
C SER A 336 -15.14 8.46 -12.08
N LEU A 337 -15.97 9.50 -12.14
CA LEU A 337 -17.25 9.45 -12.86
C LEU A 337 -17.03 9.65 -14.35
N ARG A 338 -17.33 8.60 -15.12
CA ARG A 338 -17.40 8.71 -16.57
C ARG A 338 -18.67 9.47 -16.95
N LEU A 339 -18.56 10.50 -17.79
CA LEU A 339 -19.73 11.21 -18.29
C LEU A 339 -20.52 10.32 -19.27
N ASP A 340 -21.58 9.70 -18.76
CA ASP A 340 -22.59 8.97 -19.52
C ASP A 340 -24.00 9.25 -18.97
N THR A 341 -25.03 8.74 -19.65
CA THR A 341 -26.44 9.01 -19.32
C THR A 341 -26.83 8.53 -17.91
N SER A 342 -26.23 7.44 -17.43
CA SER A 342 -26.39 6.93 -16.06
C SER A 342 -25.79 7.88 -15.02
N SER A 343 -24.58 8.37 -15.27
CA SER A 343 -23.88 9.28 -14.37
C SER A 343 -24.57 10.64 -14.29
N ILE A 344 -25.18 11.11 -15.38
CA ILE A 344 -26.00 12.33 -15.38
C ILE A 344 -27.22 12.16 -14.47
N LYS A 345 -27.95 11.04 -14.59
CA LYS A 345 -29.09 10.74 -13.71
C LYS A 345 -28.68 10.64 -12.24
N LEU A 346 -27.53 10.03 -11.97
CA LEU A 346 -26.97 9.95 -10.62
C LEU A 346 -26.71 11.36 -10.07
N ILE A 347 -26.07 12.23 -10.85
CA ILE A 347 -25.79 13.61 -10.47
C ILE A 347 -27.08 14.39 -10.21
N GLU A 348 -28.10 14.24 -11.06
CA GLU A 348 -29.41 14.87 -10.88
C GLU A 348 -30.16 14.36 -9.64
N SER A 349 -29.94 13.10 -9.24
CA SER A 349 -30.57 12.49 -8.06
C SER A 349 -29.92 12.86 -6.73
N LEU A 350 -28.70 13.44 -6.76
CA LEU A 350 -27.99 13.84 -5.55
C LEU A 350 -28.75 14.98 -4.85
N PRO A 351 -28.99 14.89 -3.54
CA PRO A 351 -29.67 15.95 -2.81
C PRO A 351 -28.80 17.21 -2.82
N TRP A 352 -29.30 18.26 -3.47
CA TRP A 352 -28.65 19.57 -3.62
C TRP A 352 -28.14 20.21 -2.31
N ARG A 353 -28.63 19.73 -1.16
CA ARG A 353 -28.25 20.18 0.19
C ARG A 353 -26.93 19.59 0.71
N ARG A 354 -26.43 18.47 0.17
CA ARG A 354 -25.15 17.88 0.55
C ARG A 354 -24.14 18.15 -0.57
N LYS A 355 -23.07 18.88 -0.28
CA LYS A 355 -22.02 19.16 -1.26
C LYS A 355 -21.39 17.83 -1.69
N THR A 356 -21.60 17.43 -2.94
CA THR A 356 -20.92 16.27 -3.53
C THR A 356 -19.74 16.76 -4.36
N THR A 357 -18.55 16.25 -4.05
CA THR A 357 -17.37 16.50 -4.88
C THR A 357 -17.34 15.48 -6.00
N LEU A 358 -17.27 15.96 -7.25
CA LEU A 358 -17.18 15.15 -8.46
C LEU A 358 -15.82 15.45 -9.11
N THR A 359 -15.06 14.42 -9.45
CA THR A 359 -13.74 14.52 -10.13
C THR A 359 -13.60 13.47 -11.20
#